data_AF-A0A2D5S372-F1
#
_entry.id   AF-A0A2D5S372-F1
#
_cell.length_a   1.000
_cell.length_b   1.000
_cell.length_c   1.000
_cell.angle_alpha   90.00
_cell.angle_beta   90.00
_cell.angle_gamma   90.00
#
_symmetry.space_group_name_H-M   'P 1'
#
loop_
_entity.id
_entity.type
_entity.pdbx_description
1 polymer ?
#
loop_
_entity_poly.entity_id
_entity_poly.type
_entity_poly.pdbx_seq_one_letter_code
_entity_poly.pdbx_strand_id
1 'polypeptide(L)'
;MDGVNQSDPTPIVTMVARDSDLKPRLRDDLACVAAGTMAALRPDRLLIAWVMLALLWLGGALWDANSPLDLPSRSAAPRNDLVQQLIVMLPEAQRPLVTGDGEIDGRDLRASFIDAEPEMRRLIEEHRGRGAFEYLRETLWSGFEASFAGMIELDPARTFGSFPRAMISSISTLWTESQTFFVLFGAYALLLLSVFGGAICRMDAERLARDRDVPMFGVVRWAVVGWRRLWGTAMLPPILVILLLSPIALLFGLLALVPGLDVLVAIGWILALVPAFAAGILFVAWLVSLPFLVPAAAIEAGD
;
A
#
# COMPACT_ATOMS: atom_id res chain seq x y z
N MET A 1 31.21 7.62 -56.00
CA MET A 1 31.78 6.35 -55.49
C MET A 1 30.90 5.95 -54.34
N ASP A 2 29.87 5.21 -54.70
CA ASP A 2 28.67 4.89 -53.93
C ASP A 2 28.90 3.61 -53.13
N GLY A 3 28.82 3.72 -51.81
CA GLY A 3 28.81 2.60 -50.89
C GLY A 3 27.46 2.52 -50.19
N VAL A 4 26.44 2.07 -50.91
CA VAL A 4 25.11 1.79 -50.36
C VAL A 4 25.23 0.58 -49.43
N ASN A 5 25.19 0.85 -48.13
CA ASN A 5 25.24 -0.14 -47.07
C ASN A 5 23.89 -0.89 -47.04
N GLN A 6 23.86 -2.07 -47.66
CA GLN A 6 22.74 -3.00 -47.64
C GLN A 6 22.53 -3.49 -46.20
N SER A 7 21.62 -2.84 -45.47
CA SER A 7 21.09 -3.37 -44.22
C SER A 7 20.16 -4.55 -44.54
N ASP A 8 20.62 -5.75 -44.23
CA ASP A 8 19.83 -6.99 -44.30
C ASP A 8 18.55 -6.82 -43.47
N PRO A 9 17.35 -6.95 -44.06
CA PRO A 9 16.11 -6.89 -43.29
C PRO A 9 16.01 -8.18 -42.47
N THR A 10 16.33 -8.09 -41.18
CA THR A 10 16.08 -9.20 -40.25
C THR A 10 14.60 -9.57 -40.32
N PRO A 11 14.26 -10.85 -40.57
CA PRO A 11 12.88 -11.26 -40.67
C PRO A 11 12.20 -11.01 -39.33
N ILE A 12 11.22 -10.10 -39.32
CA ILE A 12 10.27 -9.97 -38.22
C ILE A 12 9.46 -11.27 -38.27
N VAL A 13 9.89 -12.25 -37.49
CA VAL A 13 9.13 -13.48 -37.24
C VAL A 13 7.96 -13.07 -36.36
N THR A 14 6.88 -12.63 -36.98
CA THR A 14 5.58 -12.56 -36.34
C THR A 14 5.16 -14.00 -36.05
N MET A 15 5.38 -14.46 -34.82
CA MET A 15 4.77 -15.69 -34.30
C MET A 15 3.26 -15.47 -34.23
N VAL A 16 2.58 -15.67 -35.35
CA VAL A 16 1.13 -15.85 -35.37
C VAL A 16 0.88 -17.24 -34.80
N ALA A 17 0.60 -17.30 -33.50
CA ALA A 17 0.18 -18.52 -32.83
C ALA A 17 -1.05 -19.09 -33.57
N ARG A 18 -0.93 -20.31 -34.09
CA ARG A 18 -2.04 -21.02 -34.75
C ARG A 18 -3.14 -21.28 -33.72
N ASP A 19 -4.38 -20.94 -34.06
CA ASP A 19 -5.59 -21.14 -33.22
C ASP A 19 -5.77 -22.59 -32.71
N SER A 20 -5.16 -23.58 -33.36
CA SER A 20 -5.21 -24.98 -32.95
C SER A 20 -4.36 -25.34 -31.72
N ASP A 21 -3.46 -24.45 -31.27
CA ASP A 21 -2.63 -24.64 -30.07
C ASP A 21 -3.25 -24.04 -28.80
N LEU A 22 -4.40 -23.35 -28.90
CA LEU A 22 -5.17 -22.79 -27.77
C LEU A 22 -5.96 -23.85 -26.97
N LYS A 23 -5.52 -25.12 -26.95
CA LYS A 23 -5.99 -26.05 -25.92
C LYS A 23 -5.24 -25.70 -24.63
N PRO A 24 -5.94 -25.31 -23.55
CA PRO A 24 -5.28 -24.96 -22.29
C PRO A 24 -4.50 -26.17 -21.79
N ARG A 25 -3.18 -26.14 -21.99
CA ARG A 25 -2.28 -27.12 -21.43
C ARG A 25 -2.00 -26.65 -20.03
N LEU A 26 -2.85 -27.10 -19.10
CA LEU A 26 -2.71 -26.85 -17.67
C LEU A 26 -1.27 -27.08 -17.17
N ARG A 27 -0.51 -27.98 -17.81
CA ARG A 27 0.93 -28.19 -17.55
C ARG A 27 1.81 -27.01 -17.94
N ASP A 28 1.58 -26.38 -19.09
CA ASP A 28 2.37 -25.25 -19.58
C ASP A 28 2.04 -23.99 -18.74
N ASP A 29 0.76 -23.82 -18.36
CA ASP A 29 0.33 -22.75 -17.45
C ASP A 29 0.95 -22.92 -16.05
N LEU A 30 0.92 -24.14 -15.50
CA LEU A 30 1.57 -24.44 -14.21
C LEU A 30 3.08 -24.25 -14.27
N ALA A 31 3.72 -24.64 -15.37
CA ALA A 31 5.15 -24.41 -15.56
C ALA A 31 5.49 -22.92 -15.63
N CYS A 32 4.65 -22.11 -16.29
CA CYS A 32 4.80 -20.67 -16.36
C CYS A 32 4.65 -20.02 -14.97
N VAL A 33 3.63 -20.41 -14.20
CA VAL A 33 3.43 -19.94 -12.81
C VAL A 33 4.57 -20.38 -11.90
N ALA A 34 5.03 -21.63 -12.01
CA ALA A 34 6.18 -22.14 -11.26
C ALA A 34 7.47 -21.39 -11.62
N ALA A 35 7.71 -21.09 -12.90
CA ALA A 35 8.85 -20.30 -13.33
C ALA A 35 8.77 -18.85 -12.82
N GLY A 36 7.59 -18.22 -12.86
CA GLY A 36 7.37 -16.87 -12.35
C GLY A 36 7.60 -16.78 -10.83
N THR A 37 7.08 -17.74 -10.07
CA THR A 37 7.29 -17.84 -8.62
C THR A 37 8.74 -18.11 -8.25
N MET A 38 9.40 -19.05 -8.92
CA MET A 38 10.84 -19.31 -8.75
C MET A 38 11.69 -18.09 -9.09
N ALA A 39 11.32 -17.34 -10.14
CA ALA A 39 11.99 -16.10 -10.48
C ALA A 39 11.83 -15.06 -9.35
N ALA A 40 10.61 -14.91 -8.80
CA ALA A 40 10.34 -14.01 -7.68
C ALA A 40 11.13 -14.35 -6.41
N LEU A 41 11.42 -15.64 -6.17
CA LEU A 41 12.16 -16.13 -5.00
C LEU A 41 13.68 -16.01 -5.09
N ARG A 42 14.21 -15.29 -6.08
CA ARG A 42 15.66 -15.09 -6.18
C ARG A 42 16.21 -14.26 -5.02
N PRO A 43 17.41 -14.62 -4.52
CA PRO A 43 17.99 -13.99 -3.33
C PRO A 43 18.15 -12.47 -3.48
N ASP A 44 18.56 -11.99 -4.64
CA ASP A 44 18.75 -10.55 -4.89
C ASP A 44 17.42 -9.77 -4.80
N ARG A 45 16.32 -10.36 -5.27
CA ARG A 45 14.98 -9.75 -5.23
C ARG A 45 14.43 -9.76 -3.82
N LEU A 46 14.60 -10.87 -3.11
CA LEU A 46 14.24 -11.01 -1.71
C LEU A 46 15.00 -10.00 -0.85
N LEU A 47 16.29 -9.79 -1.12
CA LEU A 47 17.09 -8.80 -0.42
C LEU A 47 16.59 -7.37 -0.68
N ILE A 48 16.29 -7.01 -1.93
CA ILE A 48 15.69 -5.71 -2.26
C ILE A 48 14.35 -5.52 -1.53
N ALA A 49 13.45 -6.52 -1.62
CA ALA A 49 12.15 -6.47 -0.97
C ALA A 49 12.28 -6.37 0.55
N TRP A 50 13.22 -7.09 1.15
CA TRP A 50 13.50 -7.03 2.58
C TRP A 50 14.01 -5.65 3.01
N VAL A 51 14.95 -5.06 2.26
CA VAL A 51 15.43 -3.68 2.51
C VAL A 51 14.27 -2.68 2.41
N MET A 52 13.41 -2.80 1.40
CA MET A 52 12.22 -1.97 1.26
C MET A 52 11.30 -2.09 2.49
N LEU A 53 11.00 -3.32 2.93
CA LEU A 53 10.17 -3.56 4.11
C LEU A 53 10.82 -3.02 5.40
N ALA A 54 12.14 -3.15 5.55
CA ALA A 54 12.87 -2.60 6.68
C ALA A 54 12.80 -1.07 6.72
N LEU A 55 12.88 -0.40 5.56
CA LEU A 55 12.72 1.05 5.45
C LEU A 55 11.29 1.50 5.76
N LEU A 56 10.28 0.79 5.24
CA LEU A 56 8.87 1.02 5.58
C LEU A 56 8.64 0.90 7.09
N TRP A 57 9.16 -0.16 7.70
CA TRP A 57 9.06 -0.40 9.13
C TRP A 57 9.76 0.69 9.94
N LEU A 58 10.98 1.08 9.54
CA LEU A 58 11.72 2.14 10.20
C LEU A 58 10.97 3.48 10.13
N GLY A 59 10.44 3.85 8.96
CA GLY A 59 9.67 5.09 8.80
C GLY A 59 8.41 5.12 9.68
N GLY A 60 7.70 3.98 9.75
CA GLY A 60 6.53 3.83 10.61
C GLY A 60 6.87 3.86 12.10
N ALA A 61 7.93 3.16 12.51
CA ALA A 61 8.40 3.15 13.90
C ALA A 61 8.89 4.53 14.36
N LEU A 62 9.58 5.28 13.48
CA LEU A 62 9.98 6.65 13.77
C LEU A 62 8.79 7.59 13.90
N TRP A 63 7.73 7.39 13.11
CA TRP A 63 6.48 8.14 13.28
C TRP A 63 5.86 7.86 14.64
N ASP A 64 5.64 6.58 14.95
CA ASP A 64 5.06 6.13 16.21
C ASP A 64 5.91 6.42 17.44
N ALA A 65 7.17 6.83 17.28
CA ALA A 65 8.05 7.31 18.35
C ALA A 65 7.95 8.84 18.57
N ASN A 66 7.45 9.59 17.59
CA ASN A 66 7.35 11.05 17.65
C ASN A 66 5.91 11.59 17.72
N SER A 67 4.90 10.75 17.45
CA SER A 67 3.48 11.16 17.45
C SER A 67 2.71 10.57 18.63
N PRO A 68 1.71 11.29 19.18
CA PRO A 68 0.87 10.76 20.26
C PRO A 68 0.10 9.50 19.83
N LEU A 69 -0.26 8.64 20.79
CA LEU A 69 -0.91 7.36 20.55
C LEU A 69 -2.44 7.46 20.67
N ASP A 70 -3.06 8.05 19.66
CA ASP A 70 -4.48 8.44 19.76
C ASP A 70 -5.45 7.44 19.12
N LEU A 71 -4.94 6.37 18.49
CA LEU A 71 -5.83 5.43 17.80
C LEU A 71 -6.54 4.48 18.75
N PRO A 72 -7.82 4.16 18.47
CA PRO A 72 -8.61 3.29 19.31
C PRO A 72 -8.01 1.90 19.40
N SER A 73 -8.14 1.31 20.58
CA SER A 73 -7.79 -0.08 20.81
C SER A 73 -8.66 -1.02 19.97
N ARG A 74 -8.12 -2.20 19.63
CA ARG A 74 -8.78 -3.21 18.80
C ARG A 74 -10.17 -3.63 19.32
N SER A 75 -10.33 -3.66 20.64
CA SER A 75 -11.63 -3.79 21.30
C SER A 75 -12.24 -2.41 21.50
N ALA A 76 -13.00 -1.96 20.51
CA ALA A 76 -13.61 -0.63 20.40
C ALA A 76 -14.66 -0.27 21.48
N ALA A 77 -14.69 -0.95 22.62
CA ALA A 77 -15.52 -0.54 23.75
C ALA A 77 -14.70 0.45 24.60
N PRO A 78 -15.13 1.72 24.74
CA PRO A 78 -14.48 2.67 25.62
C PRO A 78 -14.71 2.23 27.08
N ARG A 79 -13.88 1.32 27.58
CA ARG A 79 -13.77 1.02 29.00
C ARG A 79 -12.62 1.81 29.59
N ASN A 80 -12.71 3.13 29.45
CA ASN A 80 -11.84 4.06 30.19
C ASN A 80 -11.89 3.73 31.69
N ASP A 81 -13.03 3.27 32.19
CA ASP A 81 -13.22 2.81 33.57
C ASP A 81 -12.30 1.66 33.96
N LEU A 82 -12.06 0.68 33.07
CA LEU A 82 -11.21 -0.47 33.38
C LEU A 82 -9.75 -0.03 33.44
N VAL A 83 -9.30 0.76 32.47
CA VAL A 83 -7.94 1.30 32.45
C VAL A 83 -7.71 2.17 33.69
N GLN A 84 -8.67 3.03 34.05
CA GLN A 84 -8.61 3.84 35.28
C GLN A 84 -8.54 2.97 36.55
N GLN A 85 -9.34 1.91 36.64
CA GLN A 85 -9.27 0.97 37.77
C GLN A 85 -7.90 0.30 37.88
N LEU A 86 -7.31 -0.13 36.75
CA LEU A 86 -5.98 -0.71 36.72
C LEU A 86 -4.89 0.29 37.12
N ILE A 87 -5.01 1.55 36.71
CA ILE A 87 -4.08 2.62 37.10
C ILE A 87 -4.16 2.91 38.60
N VAL A 88 -5.35 2.85 39.20
CA VAL A 88 -5.50 3.02 40.66
C VAL A 88 -4.78 1.92 41.43
N MET A 89 -4.73 0.69 40.88
CA MET A 89 -4.00 -0.44 41.47
C MET A 89 -2.48 -0.31 41.37
N LEU A 90 -1.95 0.56 40.50
CA LEU A 90 -0.51 0.80 40.41
C LEU A 90 0.01 1.58 41.62
N PRO A 91 1.25 1.28 42.09
CA PRO A 91 1.96 2.13 43.03
C PRO A 91 2.03 3.57 42.52
N GLU A 92 1.91 4.57 43.42
CA GLU A 92 1.89 5.98 43.03
C GLU A 92 3.09 6.40 42.17
N ALA A 93 4.26 5.81 42.42
CA ALA A 93 5.48 6.06 41.66
C ALA A 93 5.46 5.53 40.22
N GLN A 94 4.52 4.63 39.89
CA GLN A 94 4.38 4.01 38.57
C GLN A 94 3.13 4.49 37.82
N ARG A 95 2.33 5.40 38.40
CA ARG A 95 1.13 5.89 37.72
C ARG A 95 1.53 6.76 36.52
N PRO A 96 0.93 6.54 35.34
CA PRO A 96 1.22 7.36 34.17
C PRO A 96 0.77 8.81 34.42
N LEU A 97 1.50 9.75 33.82
CA LEU A 97 1.14 11.16 33.89
C LEU A 97 -0.13 11.39 33.09
N VAL A 98 -1.13 11.98 33.73
CA VAL A 98 -2.37 12.40 33.06
C VAL A 98 -2.09 13.74 32.38
N THR A 99 -2.28 13.80 31.07
CA THR A 99 -2.14 15.04 30.29
C THR A 99 -3.20 16.05 30.76
N GLY A 100 -3.01 17.34 30.48
CA GLY A 100 -3.96 18.40 30.90
C GLY A 100 -5.42 18.15 30.48
N ASP A 101 -5.63 17.36 29.43
CA ASP A 101 -6.94 17.01 28.88
C ASP A 101 -7.58 15.76 29.52
N GLY A 102 -6.92 15.14 30.50
CA GLY A 102 -7.40 13.93 31.16
C GLY A 102 -7.06 12.64 30.41
N GLU A 103 -6.43 12.73 29.24
CA GLU A 103 -5.97 11.59 28.45
C GLU A 103 -4.59 11.10 28.89
N ILE A 104 -4.40 9.79 28.80
CA ILE A 104 -3.19 9.10 29.20
C ILE A 104 -2.51 8.57 27.94
N ASP A 105 -1.28 9.02 27.68
CA ASP A 105 -0.51 8.53 26.53
C ASP A 105 -0.35 7.00 26.67
N GLY A 106 -0.71 6.26 25.61
CA GLY A 106 -0.54 4.83 25.57
C GLY A 106 0.93 4.39 25.79
N ARG A 107 1.92 5.25 25.52
CA ARG A 107 3.34 4.96 25.79
C ARG A 107 3.63 4.97 27.28
N ASP A 108 3.17 6.00 27.98
CA ASP A 108 3.34 6.13 29.42
C ASP A 108 2.58 5.01 30.13
N LEU A 109 1.39 4.67 29.64
CA LEU A 109 0.64 3.51 30.10
C LEU A 109 1.45 2.23 29.90
N ARG A 110 2.01 1.98 28.71
CA ARG A 110 2.82 0.78 28.45
C ARG A 110 4.07 0.70 29.35
N ALA A 111 4.76 1.82 29.54
CA ALA A 111 5.94 1.90 30.40
C ALA A 111 5.61 1.59 31.87
N SER A 112 4.45 2.06 32.34
CA SER A 112 3.96 1.84 33.71
C SER A 112 3.70 0.37 34.04
N PHE A 113 3.46 -0.47 33.03
CA PHE A 113 3.12 -1.89 33.19
C PHE A 113 4.20 -2.86 32.65
N ILE A 114 5.43 -2.37 32.43
CA ILE A 114 6.54 -3.21 31.94
C ILE A 114 6.90 -4.34 32.91
N ASP A 115 6.74 -4.11 34.22
CA ASP A 115 7.03 -5.07 35.29
C ASP A 115 5.78 -5.80 35.80
N ALA A 116 4.60 -5.47 35.27
CA ALA A 116 3.35 -6.11 35.66
C ALA A 116 3.27 -7.57 35.19
N GLU A 117 2.42 -8.34 35.86
CA GLU A 117 2.11 -9.72 35.53
C GLU A 117 1.68 -9.87 34.04
N PRO A 118 2.05 -10.95 33.33
CA PRO A 118 1.78 -11.08 31.89
C PRO A 118 0.31 -10.94 31.50
N GLU A 119 -0.63 -11.37 32.35
CA GLU A 119 -2.06 -11.23 32.12
C GLU A 119 -2.51 -9.77 32.20
N MET A 120 -2.03 -9.03 33.20
CA MET A 120 -2.27 -7.59 33.34
C MET A 120 -1.71 -6.82 32.14
N ARG A 121 -0.49 -7.15 31.73
CA ARG A 121 0.15 -6.54 30.56
C ARG A 121 -0.69 -6.77 29.29
N ARG A 122 -1.19 -7.99 29.10
CA ARG A 122 -2.06 -8.31 27.97
C ARG A 122 -3.35 -7.50 27.99
N LEU A 123 -4.04 -7.41 29.15
CA LEU A 123 -5.25 -6.61 29.28
C LEU A 123 -5.00 -5.14 28.93
N ILE A 124 -3.84 -4.60 29.27
CA ILE A 124 -3.50 -3.20 29.01
C ILE A 124 -3.09 -2.97 27.57
N GLU A 125 -2.33 -3.88 26.98
CA GLU A 125 -2.02 -3.87 25.55
C GLU A 125 -3.29 -3.98 24.69
N GLU A 126 -4.34 -4.65 25.20
CA GLU A 126 -5.65 -4.72 24.57
C GLU A 126 -6.45 -3.40 24.66
N HIS A 127 -6.19 -2.53 25.65
CA HIS A 127 -6.95 -1.29 25.88
C HIS A 127 -6.17 0.01 25.66
N ARG A 128 -4.83 -0.04 25.54
CA ARG A 128 -4.04 1.17 25.33
C ARG A 128 -4.28 1.78 23.96
N GLY A 129 -4.16 3.11 23.90
CA GLY A 129 -4.01 3.84 22.64
C GLY A 129 -2.82 3.30 21.85
N ARG A 130 -2.98 3.22 20.52
CA ARG A 130 -1.95 2.69 19.62
C ARG A 130 -1.41 3.77 18.72
N GLY A 131 -0.16 3.58 18.32
CA GLY A 131 0.44 4.39 17.27
C GLY A 131 -0.21 4.09 15.93
N ALA A 132 -0.14 5.03 15.00
CA ALA A 132 -0.75 4.89 13.69
C ALA A 132 -0.15 3.76 12.87
N PHE A 133 1.18 3.60 12.95
CA PHE A 133 1.87 2.50 12.29
C PHE A 133 1.65 1.17 12.99
N GLU A 134 1.65 1.16 14.32
CA GLU A 134 1.36 -0.03 15.14
C GLU A 134 -0.03 -0.59 14.83
N TYR A 135 -1.05 0.29 14.79
CA TYR A 135 -2.41 -0.07 14.40
C TYR A 135 -2.47 -0.65 12.99
N LEU A 136 -1.84 0.02 12.02
CA LEU A 136 -1.76 -0.45 10.63
C LEU A 136 -1.14 -1.85 10.58
N ARG A 137 0.04 -2.02 11.18
CA ARG A 137 0.80 -3.29 11.17
C ARG A 137 -0.03 -4.41 11.79
N GLU A 138 -0.62 -4.21 12.96
CA GLU A 138 -1.39 -5.25 13.64
C GLU A 138 -2.66 -5.62 12.85
N THR A 139 -3.35 -4.62 12.30
CA THR A 139 -4.56 -4.86 11.51
C THR A 139 -4.22 -5.64 10.25
N LEU A 140 -3.19 -5.25 9.51
CA LEU A 140 -2.72 -5.98 8.33
C LEU A 140 -2.23 -7.38 8.65
N TRP A 141 -1.47 -7.55 9.73
CA TRP A 141 -0.98 -8.85 10.17
C TRP A 141 -2.14 -9.77 10.53
N SER A 142 -3.13 -9.29 11.27
CA SER A 142 -4.32 -10.07 11.62
C SER A 142 -5.16 -10.46 10.40
N GLY A 143 -5.29 -9.57 9.41
CA GLY A 143 -5.94 -9.87 8.14
C GLY A 143 -5.18 -10.95 7.36
N PHE A 144 -3.85 -10.87 7.36
CA PHE A 144 -2.97 -11.85 6.74
C PHE A 144 -3.06 -13.22 7.42
N GLU A 145 -2.95 -13.28 8.75
CA GLU A 145 -3.12 -14.52 9.53
C GLU A 145 -4.48 -15.16 9.26
N ALA A 146 -5.54 -14.36 9.22
CA ALA A 146 -6.88 -14.86 8.92
C ALA A 146 -7.00 -15.39 7.48
N SER A 147 -6.41 -14.71 6.50
CA SER A 147 -6.34 -15.19 5.11
C SER A 147 -5.53 -16.49 4.99
N PHE A 148 -4.41 -16.60 5.70
CA PHE A 148 -3.57 -17.80 5.72
C PHE A 148 -4.28 -18.98 6.40
N ALA A 149 -4.95 -18.74 7.53
CA ALA A 149 -5.79 -19.73 8.19
C ALA A 149 -6.92 -20.21 7.25
N GLY A 150 -7.57 -19.30 6.52
CA GLY A 150 -8.55 -19.64 5.50
C GLY A 150 -7.98 -20.54 4.40
N MET A 151 -6.73 -20.32 3.98
CA MET A 151 -6.07 -21.16 2.99
C MET A 151 -5.82 -22.58 3.50
N ILE A 152 -5.41 -22.73 4.76
CA ILE A 152 -5.22 -24.05 5.40
C ILE A 152 -6.55 -24.77 5.57
N GLU A 153 -7.61 -24.04 5.94
CA GLU A 153 -8.97 -24.55 6.13
C GLU A 153 -9.71 -24.79 4.81
N LEU A 154 -9.13 -24.41 3.66
CA LEU A 154 -9.75 -24.43 2.34
C LEU A 154 -11.07 -23.64 2.28
N ASP A 155 -11.17 -22.56 3.06
CA ASP A 155 -12.28 -21.62 3.04
C ASP A 155 -11.95 -20.42 2.14
N PRO A 156 -12.47 -20.38 0.89
CA PRO A 156 -12.19 -19.28 -0.04
C PRO A 156 -12.76 -17.94 0.47
N ALA A 157 -13.87 -17.94 1.20
CA ALA A 157 -14.46 -16.71 1.71
C ALA A 157 -13.55 -16.07 2.77
N ARG A 158 -12.97 -16.89 3.66
CA ARG A 158 -11.99 -16.42 4.65
C ARG A 158 -10.65 -16.04 4.00
N THR A 159 -10.20 -16.81 3.01
CA THR A 159 -8.95 -16.57 2.27
C THR A 159 -8.96 -15.21 1.58
N PHE A 160 -10.00 -14.94 0.79
CA PHE A 160 -10.08 -13.72 -0.03
C PHE A 160 -10.76 -12.54 0.68
N GLY A 161 -11.55 -12.78 1.74
CA GLY A 161 -12.28 -11.71 2.44
C GLY A 161 -11.50 -11.02 3.54
N SER A 162 -10.59 -11.72 4.23
CA SER A 162 -9.99 -11.21 5.48
C SER A 162 -8.98 -10.09 5.25
N PHE A 163 -8.00 -10.29 4.37
CA PHE A 163 -6.98 -9.30 4.10
C PHE A 163 -7.52 -8.00 3.45
N PRO A 164 -8.37 -8.04 2.42
CA PRO A 164 -8.95 -6.81 1.85
C PRO A 164 -9.80 -6.03 2.87
N ARG A 165 -10.54 -6.74 3.74
CA ARG A 165 -11.31 -6.10 4.80
C ARG A 165 -10.39 -5.40 5.81
N ALA A 166 -9.28 -6.04 6.20
CA ALA A 166 -8.28 -5.43 7.06
C ALA A 166 -7.63 -4.19 6.42
N MET A 167 -7.30 -4.25 5.12
CA MET A 167 -6.79 -3.10 4.36
C MET A 167 -7.79 -1.94 4.34
N ILE A 168 -9.05 -2.20 3.95
CA ILE A 168 -10.09 -1.16 3.86
C ILE A 168 -10.40 -0.56 5.22
N SER A 169 -10.51 -1.40 6.26
CA SER A 169 -10.70 -0.93 7.64
C SER A 169 -9.53 -0.06 8.11
N SER A 170 -8.29 -0.46 7.81
CA SER A 170 -7.10 0.32 8.18
C SER A 170 -7.10 1.67 7.48
N ILE A 171 -7.36 1.71 6.17
CA ILE A 171 -7.45 2.95 5.38
C ILE A 171 -8.54 3.86 5.94
N SER A 172 -9.73 3.32 6.21
CA SER A 172 -10.85 4.10 6.74
C SER A 172 -10.53 4.70 8.11
N THR A 173 -10.01 3.91 9.05
CA THR A 173 -9.67 4.40 10.39
C THR A 173 -8.54 5.42 10.36
N LEU A 174 -7.48 5.17 9.57
CA LEU A 174 -6.38 6.11 9.47
C LEU A 174 -6.80 7.43 8.79
N TRP A 175 -7.76 7.38 7.87
CA TRP A 175 -8.31 8.59 7.24
C TRP A 175 -9.17 9.42 8.19
N THR A 176 -9.87 8.80 9.15
CA THR A 176 -10.70 9.54 10.11
C THR A 176 -9.89 10.04 11.31
N GLU A 177 -9.03 9.18 11.85
CA GLU A 177 -8.35 9.43 13.12
C GLU A 177 -6.93 10.00 12.97
N SER A 178 -6.22 9.73 11.86
CA SER A 178 -4.81 10.12 11.70
C SER A 178 -4.45 10.48 10.26
N GLN A 179 -5.13 11.49 9.72
CA GLN A 179 -4.97 11.94 8.32
C GLN A 179 -3.51 12.27 7.97
N THR A 180 -2.80 12.95 8.86
CA THR A 180 -1.41 13.36 8.62
C THR A 180 -0.50 12.14 8.47
N PHE A 181 -0.66 11.13 9.33
CA PHE A 181 0.07 9.87 9.19
C PHE A 181 -0.29 9.20 7.86
N PHE A 182 -1.58 9.04 7.58
CA PHE A 182 -2.04 8.36 6.37
C PHE A 182 -1.44 8.98 5.10
N VAL A 183 -1.47 10.31 4.98
CA VAL A 183 -0.96 11.03 3.82
C VAL A 183 0.56 10.95 3.73
N LEU A 184 1.28 11.26 4.81
CA LEU A 184 2.75 11.30 4.79
C LEU A 184 3.38 9.90 4.68
N PHE A 185 2.89 8.95 5.48
CA PHE A 185 3.34 7.57 5.43
C PHE A 185 2.92 6.89 4.13
N GLY A 186 1.70 7.14 3.64
CA GLY A 186 1.25 6.63 2.34
C GLY A 186 2.12 7.13 1.19
N ALA A 187 2.46 8.42 1.19
CA ALA A 187 3.39 8.99 0.21
C ALA A 187 4.79 8.38 0.33
N TYR A 188 5.32 8.26 1.54
CA TYR A 188 6.61 7.60 1.78
C TYR A 188 6.61 6.14 1.31
N ALA A 189 5.55 5.39 1.61
CA ALA A 189 5.44 3.98 1.28
C ALA A 189 5.37 3.76 -0.23
N LEU A 190 4.56 4.57 -0.92
CA LEU A 190 4.48 4.51 -2.36
C LEU A 190 5.83 4.90 -3.01
N LEU A 191 6.61 5.79 -2.38
CA LEU A 191 7.90 6.22 -2.92
C LEU A 191 8.88 5.05 -2.90
N LEU A 192 8.95 4.37 -1.76
CA LEU A 192 9.74 3.15 -1.63
C LEU A 192 9.27 2.07 -2.62
N LEU A 193 7.96 1.85 -2.72
CA LEU A 193 7.40 0.87 -3.65
C LEU A 193 7.74 1.20 -5.11
N SER A 194 7.69 2.48 -5.50
CA SER A 194 8.04 2.92 -6.86
C SER A 194 9.53 2.72 -7.15
N VAL A 195 10.41 3.07 -6.21
CA VAL A 195 11.87 2.95 -6.38
C VAL A 195 12.30 1.49 -6.39
N PHE A 196 11.96 0.73 -5.36
CA PHE A 196 12.40 -0.66 -5.22
C PHE A 196 11.64 -1.60 -6.14
N GLY A 197 10.34 -1.36 -6.37
CA GLY A 197 9.59 -2.03 -7.42
C GLY A 197 10.23 -1.79 -8.78
N GLY A 198 10.57 -0.54 -9.11
CA GLY A 198 11.24 -0.18 -10.37
C GLY A 198 12.57 -0.91 -10.55
N ALA A 199 13.33 -1.05 -9.46
CA ALA A 199 14.57 -1.81 -9.47
C ALA A 199 14.34 -3.30 -9.77
N ILE A 200 13.42 -3.96 -9.06
CA ILE A 200 13.12 -5.39 -9.29
C ILE A 200 12.65 -5.60 -10.73
N CYS A 201 11.77 -4.73 -11.23
CA CYS A 201 11.22 -4.87 -12.56
C CYS A 201 12.26 -4.64 -13.66
N ARG A 202 13.20 -3.71 -13.47
CA ARG A 202 14.32 -3.53 -14.41
C ARG A 202 15.23 -4.75 -14.45
N MET A 203 15.53 -5.34 -13.29
CA MET A 203 16.33 -6.56 -13.20
C MET A 203 15.68 -7.70 -13.98
N ASP A 204 14.35 -7.80 -13.91
CA ASP A 204 13.58 -8.82 -14.62
C ASP A 204 13.55 -8.56 -16.12
N ALA A 205 13.39 -7.30 -16.52
CA ALA A 205 13.39 -6.90 -17.91
C ALA A 205 14.73 -7.17 -18.61
N GLU A 206 15.86 -6.76 -18.02
CA GLU A 206 17.19 -6.97 -18.64
C GLU A 206 17.51 -8.46 -18.78
N ARG A 207 17.06 -9.28 -17.83
CA ARG A 207 17.25 -10.72 -17.91
C ARG A 207 16.36 -11.36 -18.96
N LEU A 208 15.06 -11.01 -19.01
CA LEU A 208 14.14 -11.59 -19.98
C LEU A 208 14.45 -11.14 -21.41
N ALA A 209 14.84 -9.88 -21.60
CA ALA A 209 15.05 -9.31 -22.92
C ALA A 209 16.46 -9.55 -23.49
N ARG A 210 17.49 -9.56 -22.63
CA ARG A 210 18.90 -9.60 -23.07
C ARG A 210 19.69 -10.80 -22.54
N ASP A 211 19.07 -11.66 -21.72
CA ASP A 211 19.72 -12.79 -21.04
C ASP A 211 20.98 -12.36 -20.28
N ARG A 212 20.93 -11.16 -19.69
CA ARG A 212 22.04 -10.58 -18.90
C ARG A 212 21.61 -10.42 -17.45
N ASP A 213 22.44 -10.92 -16.55
CA ASP A 213 22.30 -10.63 -15.12
C ASP A 213 22.94 -9.26 -14.83
N VAL A 214 22.14 -8.35 -14.29
CA VAL A 214 22.57 -6.99 -13.91
C VAL A 214 22.85 -6.97 -12.42
N PRO A 215 23.99 -6.42 -11.96
CA PRO A 215 24.30 -6.37 -10.54
C PRO A 215 23.24 -5.58 -9.77
N MET A 216 22.73 -6.16 -8.68
CA MET A 216 21.69 -5.58 -7.81
C MET A 216 21.94 -4.10 -7.47
N PHE A 217 23.16 -3.77 -7.04
CA PHE A 217 23.54 -2.41 -6.70
C PHE A 217 23.48 -1.44 -7.88
N GLY A 218 23.77 -1.91 -9.10
CA GLY A 218 23.66 -1.10 -10.32
C GLY A 218 22.22 -0.71 -10.58
N VAL A 219 21.29 -1.65 -10.39
CA VAL A 219 19.86 -1.45 -10.61
C VAL A 219 19.24 -0.57 -9.52
N VAL A 220 19.60 -0.79 -8.24
CA VAL A 220 19.16 0.08 -7.14
C VAL A 220 19.67 1.51 -7.32
N ARG A 221 20.94 1.69 -7.70
CA ARG A 221 21.51 3.02 -7.98
C ARG A 221 20.75 3.71 -9.11
N TRP A 222 20.45 2.99 -10.20
CA TRP A 222 19.64 3.51 -11.29
C TRP A 222 18.26 3.97 -10.80
N ALA A 223 17.58 3.15 -9.98
CA ALA A 223 16.26 3.47 -9.46
C ALA A 223 16.28 4.68 -8.51
N VAL A 224 17.31 4.78 -7.65
CA VAL A 224 17.50 5.93 -6.76
C VAL A 224 17.81 7.20 -7.56
N VAL A 225 18.62 7.14 -8.63
CA VAL A 225 18.86 8.32 -9.48
C VAL A 225 17.57 8.72 -10.24
N GLY A 226 16.81 7.73 -10.69
CA GLY A 226 15.54 7.91 -11.42
C GLY A 226 14.30 8.07 -10.55
N TRP A 227 14.43 8.26 -9.23
CA TRP A 227 13.31 8.16 -8.30
C TRP A 227 12.17 9.13 -8.62
N ARG A 228 12.48 10.37 -9.03
CA ARG A 228 11.47 11.39 -9.37
C ARG A 228 10.62 10.97 -10.55
N ARG A 229 11.21 10.26 -11.53
CA ARG A 229 10.49 9.74 -12.69
C ARG A 229 9.59 8.59 -12.27
N LEU A 230 10.13 7.61 -11.53
CA LEU A 230 9.35 6.46 -11.04
C LEU A 230 8.19 6.89 -10.15
N TRP A 231 8.46 7.82 -9.24
CA TRP A 231 7.47 8.46 -8.37
C TRP A 231 6.43 9.23 -9.18
N GLY A 232 6.88 10.04 -10.15
CA GLY A 232 6.02 10.79 -11.05
C GLY A 232 5.09 9.86 -11.84
N THR A 233 5.61 8.77 -12.41
CA THR A 233 4.78 7.80 -13.15
C THR A 233 3.75 7.11 -12.26
N ALA A 234 4.09 6.83 -11.00
CA ALA A 234 3.13 6.27 -10.05
C ALA A 234 2.05 7.28 -9.66
N MET A 235 2.43 8.52 -9.32
CA MET A 235 1.51 9.52 -8.75
C MET A 235 0.73 10.34 -9.77
N LEU A 236 1.23 10.46 -11.01
CA LEU A 236 0.64 11.35 -12.00
C LEU A 236 -0.78 10.92 -12.40
N PRO A 237 -1.11 9.64 -12.63
CA PRO A 237 -2.48 9.24 -12.95
C PRO A 237 -3.53 9.65 -11.89
N PRO A 238 -3.39 9.33 -10.59
CA PRO A 238 -4.39 9.73 -9.59
C PRO A 238 -4.43 11.25 -9.40
N ILE A 239 -3.28 11.95 -9.47
CA ILE A 239 -3.25 13.41 -9.39
C ILE A 239 -3.99 14.05 -10.56
N LEU A 240 -3.80 13.55 -11.79
CA LEU A 240 -4.54 14.03 -12.97
C LEU A 240 -6.04 13.80 -12.82
N VAL A 241 -6.45 12.64 -12.31
CA VAL A 241 -7.86 12.34 -12.04
C VAL A 241 -8.44 13.33 -11.04
N ILE A 242 -7.75 13.59 -9.92
CA ILE A 242 -8.19 14.55 -8.91
C ILE A 242 -8.25 15.96 -9.50
N LEU A 243 -7.22 16.38 -10.24
CA LEU A 243 -7.15 17.70 -10.85
C LEU A 243 -8.23 17.91 -11.91
N LEU A 244 -8.61 16.86 -12.65
CA LEU A 244 -9.69 16.90 -13.62
C LEU A 244 -11.07 16.96 -12.94
N LEU A 245 -11.28 16.21 -11.86
CA LEU A 245 -12.58 16.15 -11.17
C LEU A 245 -12.83 17.31 -10.20
N SER A 246 -11.78 17.83 -9.56
CA SER A 246 -11.88 18.91 -8.57
C SER A 246 -12.63 20.15 -9.06
N PRO A 247 -12.36 20.73 -10.25
CA PRO A 247 -13.08 21.91 -10.72
C PRO A 247 -14.56 21.62 -11.01
N ILE A 248 -14.88 20.41 -11.48
CA ILE A 248 -16.26 19.97 -11.72
C ILE A 248 -17.00 19.88 -10.38
N ALA A 249 -16.40 19.22 -9.38
CA ALA A 249 -16.95 19.10 -8.04
C ALA A 249 -17.13 20.48 -7.37
N LEU A 250 -16.15 21.37 -7.51
CA LEU A 250 -16.20 22.74 -7.00
C LEU A 250 -17.34 23.53 -7.66
N LEU A 251 -17.49 23.45 -8.98
CA LEU A 251 -18.55 24.14 -9.72
C LEU A 251 -19.94 23.70 -9.25
N PHE A 252 -20.16 22.39 -9.11
CA PHE A 252 -21.43 21.86 -8.61
C PHE A 252 -21.66 22.20 -7.13
N GLY A 253 -20.62 22.16 -6.31
CA GLY A 253 -20.68 22.60 -4.91
C GLY A 253 -21.07 24.07 -4.77
N LEU A 254 -20.55 24.94 -5.65
CA LEU A 254 -20.92 26.37 -5.70
C LEU A 254 -22.35 26.58 -6.20
N LEU A 255 -22.79 25.85 -7.23
CA LEU A 255 -24.17 25.90 -7.73
C LEU A 255 -25.19 25.47 -6.66
N ALA A 256 -24.82 24.54 -5.78
CA ALA A 256 -25.65 24.06 -4.68
C ALA A 256 -25.91 25.12 -3.59
N LEU A 257 -25.16 26.23 -3.56
CA LEU A 257 -25.37 27.31 -2.58
C LEU A 257 -26.48 28.30 -3.00
N VAL A 258 -26.96 28.24 -4.25
CA VAL A 258 -27.97 29.17 -4.77
C VAL A 258 -29.38 28.60 -4.53
N PRO A 259 -30.20 29.23 -3.68
CA PRO A 259 -31.56 28.75 -3.42
C PRO A 259 -32.40 28.78 -4.71
N GLY A 260 -33.08 27.67 -5.00
CA GLY A 260 -33.90 27.50 -6.21
C GLY A 260 -33.20 26.77 -7.37
N LEU A 261 -31.89 26.54 -7.29
CA LEU A 261 -31.16 25.69 -8.25
C LEU A 261 -31.10 24.21 -7.85
N ASP A 262 -31.72 23.80 -6.74
CA ASP A 262 -31.62 22.44 -6.18
C ASP A 262 -31.97 21.33 -7.20
N VAL A 263 -33.01 21.55 -8.01
CA VAL A 263 -33.43 20.58 -9.05
C VAL A 263 -32.38 20.46 -10.16
N LEU A 264 -31.79 21.58 -10.59
CA LEU A 264 -30.74 21.59 -11.60
C LEU A 264 -29.44 20.99 -11.05
N VAL A 265 -29.13 21.22 -9.77
CA VAL A 265 -27.99 20.61 -9.07
C VAL A 265 -28.17 19.10 -8.95
N ALA A 266 -29.38 18.63 -8.61
CA ALA A 266 -29.67 17.19 -8.54
C ALA A 266 -29.50 16.50 -9.91
N ILE A 267 -29.97 17.12 -11.00
CA ILE A 267 -29.76 16.60 -12.36
C ILE A 267 -28.28 16.68 -12.75
N GLY A 268 -27.62 17.79 -12.45
CA GLY A 268 -26.19 18.00 -12.70
C GLY A 268 -25.31 17.00 -11.96
N TRP A 269 -25.75 16.54 -10.78
CA TRP A 269 -25.06 15.51 -10.02
C TRP A 269 -24.94 14.20 -10.80
N ILE A 270 -25.98 13.79 -11.53
CA ILE A 270 -25.92 12.59 -12.40
C ILE A 270 -24.80 12.76 -13.43
N LEU A 271 -24.66 13.95 -14.01
CA LEU A 271 -23.60 14.25 -14.98
C LEU A 271 -22.21 14.26 -14.33
N ALA A 272 -22.08 14.68 -13.07
CA ALA A 272 -20.83 14.61 -12.30
C ALA A 272 -20.48 13.18 -11.84
N LEU A 273 -21.49 12.33 -11.66
CA LEU A 273 -21.32 10.94 -11.22
C LEU A 273 -20.67 10.09 -12.31
N VAL A 274 -20.94 10.36 -13.59
CA VAL A 274 -20.32 9.67 -14.72
C VAL A 274 -18.79 9.79 -14.74
N PRO A 275 -18.18 11.00 -14.74
CA PRO A 275 -16.73 11.13 -14.71
C PRO A 275 -16.13 10.68 -13.37
N ALA A 276 -16.84 10.82 -12.24
CA ALA A 276 -16.40 10.27 -10.95
C ALA A 276 -16.35 8.73 -10.96
N PHE A 277 -17.34 8.09 -11.59
CA PHE A 277 -17.37 6.65 -11.78
C PHE A 277 -16.25 6.18 -12.73
N ALA A 278 -16.06 6.87 -13.86
CA ALA A 278 -14.96 6.60 -14.79
C ALA A 278 -13.58 6.77 -14.11
N ALA A 279 -13.41 7.81 -13.30
CA ALA A 279 -12.24 8.02 -12.47
C ALA A 279 -12.04 6.90 -11.44
N GLY A 280 -13.11 6.41 -10.82
CA GLY A 280 -13.06 5.25 -9.93
C GLY A 280 -12.54 4.00 -10.66
N ILE A 281 -13.05 3.72 -11.87
CA ILE A 281 -12.55 2.61 -12.71
C ILE A 281 -11.07 2.82 -13.05
N LEU A 282 -10.68 4.02 -13.48
CA LEU A 282 -9.29 4.34 -13.80
C LEU A 282 -8.38 4.20 -12.58
N PHE A 283 -8.84 4.60 -11.40
CA PHE A 283 -8.10 4.48 -10.16
C PHE A 283 -7.93 3.02 -9.73
N VAL A 284 -8.98 2.20 -9.87
CA VAL A 284 -8.90 0.75 -9.64
C VAL A 284 -7.97 0.09 -10.65
N ALA A 285 -8.11 0.42 -11.94
CA ALA A 285 -7.23 -0.08 -12.99
C ALA A 285 -5.77 0.34 -12.73
N TRP A 286 -5.53 1.57 -12.27
CA TRP A 286 -4.22 2.06 -11.85
C TRP A 286 -3.69 1.28 -10.64
N LEU A 287 -4.49 1.09 -9.58
CA LEU A 287 -4.09 0.30 -8.41
C LEU A 287 -3.72 -1.14 -8.77
N VAL A 288 -4.51 -1.78 -9.63
CA VAL A 288 -4.27 -3.15 -10.10
C VAL A 288 -3.06 -3.20 -11.04
N SER A 289 -2.82 -2.13 -11.81
CA SER A 289 -1.70 -2.03 -12.74
C SER A 289 -0.42 -1.46 -12.13
N LEU A 290 -0.43 -0.95 -10.89
CA LEU A 290 0.76 -0.45 -10.21
C LEU A 290 1.95 -1.43 -10.26
N PRO A 291 1.75 -2.74 -10.01
CA PRO A 291 2.81 -3.74 -10.16
C PRO A 291 3.36 -3.86 -11.59
N PHE A 292 2.59 -3.45 -12.61
CA PHE A 292 2.92 -3.56 -14.04
C PHE A 292 3.43 -2.24 -14.66
N LEU A 293 2.93 -1.09 -14.19
CA LEU A 293 3.31 0.25 -14.66
C LEU A 293 4.76 0.58 -14.34
N VAL A 294 5.20 0.18 -13.16
CA VAL A 294 6.57 0.36 -12.69
C VAL A 294 7.59 -0.40 -13.58
N PRO A 295 7.35 -1.68 -13.97
CA PRO A 295 8.12 -2.35 -15.00
C PRO A 295 8.10 -1.65 -16.36
N ALA A 296 6.92 -1.24 -16.84
CA ALA A 296 6.80 -0.63 -18.16
C ALA A 296 7.64 0.65 -18.26
N ALA A 297 7.54 1.52 -17.25
CA ALA A 297 8.34 2.75 -17.16
C ALA A 297 9.85 2.47 -17.02
N ALA A 298 10.23 1.33 -16.42
CA ALA A 298 11.63 0.94 -16.29
C ALA A 298 12.24 0.46 -17.61
N ILE A 299 11.44 -0.14 -18.50
CA ILE A 299 11.86 -0.62 -19.81
C ILE A 299 12.03 0.55 -20.80
N GLU A 300 11.06 1.47 -20.87
CA GLU A 300 11.11 2.61 -21.80
C GLU A 300 12.29 3.56 -21.57
N ALA A 301 12.81 3.61 -20.35
CA ALA A 301 13.91 4.49 -19.98
C ALA A 301 15.30 3.84 -20.04
N GLY A 302 15.39 2.64 -20.61
CA GLY A 302 16.63 1.87 -20.74
C GLY A 302 17.49 2.22 -21.96
N ASP A 303 16.97 3.06 -22.86
CA ASP A 303 17.66 3.61 -24.03
C ASP A 303 18.18 5.04 -23.74
#